data_AF-R4RLJ8-F1
#
_entry.id   AF-R4RLJ8-F1
#
_cell.length_a   1.000
_cell.length_b   1.000
_cell.length_c   1.000
_cell.angle_alpha   90.00
_cell.angle_beta   90.00
_cell.angle_gamma   90.00
#
_symmetry.space_group_name_H-M   'P 1'
#
loop_
_entity.id
_entity.type
_entity.pdbx_description
1 polymer ?
#
loop_
_entity_poly.entity_id
_entity_poly.type
_entity_poly.pdbx_seq_one_letter_code
_entity_poly.pdbx_strand_id
1 'polypeptide(L)' 'MPQLVIWILGILIGMVLGAFLMFYWFKKYLQKNPPINERQIKEMFRQMGRTPSEKQIRQIINSMKQIR' A
#
# COMPACT_ATOMS: atom_id res chain seq x y z
N MET A 1 6.81 5.26 -42.50
CA MET A 1 7.03 4.29 -41.40
C MET A 1 7.72 4.84 -40.14
N PRO A 2 8.36 6.04 -40.05
CA PRO A 2 8.98 6.49 -38.79
C PRO A 2 7.99 6.92 -37.71
N GLN A 3 6.76 7.28 -38.08
CA GLN A 3 5.73 7.74 -37.15
C GLN A 3 5.32 6.66 -36.13
N LEU A 4 5.31 5.38 -36.51
CA LEU A 4 4.94 4.27 -35.62
C LEU A 4 5.92 4.10 -34.46
N VAL A 5 7.23 4.27 -34.71
CA VAL A 5 8.28 4.12 -33.70
C VAL A 5 8.14 5.20 -32.61
N ILE A 6 7.80 6.43 -33.00
CA ILE A 6 7.59 7.54 -32.06
C ILE A 6 6.37 7.28 -31.16
N TRP A 7 5.26 6.79 -31.73
CA TRP A 7 4.07 6.43 -30.96
C TRP A 7 4.35 5.31 -29.96
N ILE A 8 5.04 4.24 -30.39
CA ILE A 8 5.41 3.12 -29.51
C ILE A 8 6.30 3.60 -28.38
N LEU A 9 7.31 4.43 -28.67
CA LEU A 9 8.23 4.95 -27.67
C LEU A 9 7.51 5.89 -26.69
N GLY A 10 6.59 6.73 -27.18
CA GLY A 10 5.77 7.61 -26.33
C GLY A 10 4.87 6.85 -25.36
N ILE A 11 4.23 5.77 -25.82
CA ILE A 11 3.41 4.89 -24.96
C ILE A 11 4.29 4.20 -23.91
N LEU A 12 5.47 3.71 -24.30
CA LEU A 12 6.38 3.02 -23.40
C LEU A 12 6.90 3.94 -22.29
N ILE A 13 7.29 5.16 -22.65
CA ILE A 13 7.70 6.20 -21.69
C ILE A 13 6.53 6.61 -20.79
N GLY A 14 5.33 6.80 -21.37
CA GLY A 14 4.12 7.12 -20.62
C GLY A 14 3.74 6.06 -19.59
N MET A 15 3.86 4.77 -19.94
CA MET A 15 3.62 3.67 -19.00
C MET A 15 4.62 3.64 -17.86
N VAL A 16 5.92 3.81 -18.16
CA VAL A 16 6.97 3.81 -17.13
C VAL A 16 6.80 4.98 -16.16
N LEU A 17 6.58 6.18 -16.69
CA LEU A 17 6.34 7.37 -15.88
C LEU A 17 5.05 7.25 -15.08
N GLY A 18 3.96 6.81 -15.71
CA GLY A 18 2.66 6.62 -15.05
C GLY A 18 2.73 5.61 -13.91
N ALA A 19 3.40 4.47 -14.12
CA ALA A 19 3.61 3.47 -13.08
C ALA A 19 4.40 4.04 -11.89
N PHE A 20 5.51 4.72 -12.16
CA PHE A 20 6.36 5.30 -11.11
C PHE A 20 5.61 6.36 -10.28
N LEU A 21 4.91 7.27 -10.95
CA LEU A 21 4.06 8.27 -10.31
C LEU A 21 2.96 7.64 -9.45
N MET A 22 2.29 6.60 -9.98
CA MET A 22 1.25 5.88 -9.25
C MET A 22 1.79 5.22 -7.98
N PHE A 23 2.92 4.50 -8.07
CA PHE A 23 3.55 3.90 -6.89
C PHE A 23 3.98 4.93 -5.85
N TYR A 24 4.56 6.05 -6.28
CA TYR A 24 4.98 7.12 -5.39
C TYR A 24 3.80 7.74 -4.64
N TRP A 25 2.73 8.09 -5.36
CA TRP A 25 1.50 8.62 -4.76
C TRP A 25 0.81 7.61 -3.85
N PHE A 26 0.75 6.34 -4.26
CA PHE A 26 0.14 5.28 -3.46
C PHE A 26 0.90 5.05 -2.15
N LYS A 27 2.24 5.02 -2.19
CA LYS A 27 3.07 4.94 -0.97
C LYS A 27 2.81 6.13 -0.05
N LYS A 28 2.67 7.34 -0.60
CA LYS A 28 2.36 8.55 0.19
C LYS A 28 0.94 8.52 0.77
N TYR A 29 -0.03 7.97 0.04
CA TYR A 29 -1.40 7.81 0.49
C TYR A 29 -1.52 6.83 1.66
N LEU A 30 -0.93 5.63 1.54
CA LEU A 30 -0.94 4.62 2.61
C LEU A 30 -0.26 5.09 3.90
N GLN A 31 0.76 5.95 3.79
CA GLN A 31 1.40 6.54 4.97
C GLN A 31 0.49 7.53 5.70
N LYS A 32 -0.37 8.25 4.96
CA LYS A 32 -1.35 9.18 5.54
C LYS A 32 -2.59 8.45 6.05
N ASN A 33 -3.01 7.40 5.35
CA ASN A 33 -4.18 6.59 5.65
C ASN A 33 -3.75 5.12 5.79
N PRO A 34 -3.28 4.70 6.99
CA PRO A 34 -2.83 3.33 7.19
C PRO A 34 -4.00 2.37 6.96
N PRO A 35 -3.77 1.24 6.25
CA PRO A 35 -4.86 0.34 5.84
C PRO A 35 -5.48 -0.44 7.01
N ILE A 36 -4.77 -0.54 8.14
CA ILE A 36 -5.20 -1.32 9.31
C ILE A 36 -5.12 -0.46 10.58
N ASN A 37 -6.23 -0.40 11.32
CA ASN A 37 -6.37 0.23 12.64
C ASN A 37 -6.60 -0.82 13.76
N GLU A 38 -6.56 -0.39 15.03
CA GLU A 38 -6.76 -1.25 16.20
C GLU A 38 -8.06 -2.06 16.17
N ARG A 39 -9.16 -1.43 15.72
CA ARG A 39 -10.48 -2.07 15.66
C ARG A 39 -10.49 -3.19 14.64
N GLN A 40 -9.93 -2.95 13.45
CA GLN A 40 -9.83 -3.97 12.41
C GLN A 40 -9.00 -5.17 12.86
N ILE A 41 -7.90 -4.94 13.59
CA ILE A 41 -7.12 -6.03 14.19
C ILE A 41 -7.97 -6.79 15.21
N LYS A 42 -8.68 -6.09 16.11
CA LYS A 42 -9.58 -6.75 17.08
C LYS A 42 -10.60 -7.63 16.37
N GLU A 43 -11.28 -7.10 15.37
CA GLU A 43 -12.27 -7.87 14.59
C GLU A 43 -11.65 -9.05 13.85
N MET A 44 -10.45 -8.89 13.27
CA MET A 44 -9.72 -9.99 12.64
C MET A 44 -9.43 -11.12 13.63
N PHE A 45 -8.95 -10.80 14.84
CA PHE A 45 -8.72 -11.82 15.86
C PHE A 45 -10.02 -12.45 16.38
N ARG A 46 -11.09 -11.66 16.54
CA ARG A 46 -12.41 -12.16 16.92
C ARG A 46 -12.95 -13.15 15.90
N GLN A 47 -12.77 -12.90 14.60
CA GLN A 47 -13.12 -13.83 13.53
C GLN A 47 -12.34 -15.17 13.65
N MET A 48 -11.13 -15.14 14.18
CA MET A 48 -10.33 -16.33 14.45
C MET A 48 -10.65 -16.99 15.81
N GLY A 49 -11.70 -16.54 16.52
CA GLY A 49 -12.07 -17.04 17.85
C GLY A 49 -11.05 -16.68 18.94
N ARG A 50 -10.18 -15.71 18.69
CA ARG A 50 -9.16 -15.25 19.64
C ARG A 50 -9.47 -13.86 20.15
N THR A 51 -9.28 -13.62 21.44
CA THR A 51 -9.36 -12.29 22.05
C THR A 51 -7.95 -11.72 22.21
N PRO A 52 -7.53 -10.76 21.38
CA PRO A 52 -6.18 -10.22 21.45
C PRO A 52 -6.04 -9.27 22.66
N SER A 53 -4.87 -9.27 23.30
CA SER A 53 -4.54 -8.27 24.33
C SER A 53 -4.21 -6.92 23.70
N GLU A 54 -4.58 -5.81 24.36
CA GLU A 54 -4.24 -4.44 23.92
C GLU A 54 -2.72 -4.26 23.66
N LYS A 55 -1.88 -4.92 24.45
CA LYS A 55 -0.41 -4.91 24.25
C LYS A 55 0.00 -5.57 22.94
N GLN A 56 -0.62 -6.70 22.62
CA GLN A 56 -0.35 -7.46 21.39
C GLN A 56 -0.83 -6.68 20.16
N ILE A 57 -1.99 -6.03 20.25
CA ILE A 57 -2.51 -5.18 19.17
C ILE A 57 -1.55 -4.02 18.89
N ARG A 58 -1.09 -3.32 19.93
CA ARG A 58 -0.09 -2.25 19.79
C ARG A 58 1.22 -2.75 19.18
N GLN A 59 1.70 -3.92 19.60
CA GLN A 59 2.91 -4.52 19.03
C GLN A 59 2.74 -4.79 17.53
N ILE A 60 1.59 -5.32 17.11
CA ILE A 60 1.29 -5.57 15.70
C ILE A 60 1.23 -4.26 14.90
N ILE A 61 0.53 -3.24 15.40
CA ILE A 61 0.46 -1.92 14.74
C ILE A 61 1.84 -1.30 14.58
N ASN A 62 2.67 -1.39 15.62
CA ASN A 62 4.02 -0.86 15.58
C ASN A 62 4.89 -1.63 14.58
N SER A 63 4.75 -2.96 14.51
CA SER A 63 5.45 -3.79 13.52
C SER A 63 5.05 -3.44 12.08
N MET A 64 3.78 -3.12 11.82
CA MET A 64 3.33 -2.67 10.50
C MET A 64 3.84 -1.27 10.13
N LYS A 65 3.94 -0.35 11.11
CA LYS A 65 4.55 0.98 10.89
C LYS A 65 6.05 0.93 10.64
N GLN A 66 6.72 -0.12 11.12
CA GLN A 66 8.16 -0.31 10.99
C GLN A 66 8.58 -0.83 9.60
N ILE A 67 7.63 -1.34 8.80
CA ILE A 67 7.83 -1.64 7.38
C ILE A 67 7.74 -0.32 6.60
N ARG A 68 8.80 0.49 6.66
CA ARG A 68 8.90 1.79 5.98
C ARG A 68 10.04 1.83 4.98
#